data_AF-A0A3R8K7T6-F1
#
_entry.id   AF-A0A3R8K7T6-F1
#
_cell.length_a   1.000
_cell.length_b   1.000
_cell.length_c   1.000
_cell.angle_alpha   90.00
_cell.angle_beta   90.00
_cell.angle_gamma   90.00
#
_symmetry.space_group_name_H-M   'P 1'
#
loop_
_entity.id
_entity.type
_entity.pdbx_description
1 polymer ?
#
loop_
_entity_poly.entity_id
_entity_poly.type
_entity_poly.pdbx_seq_one_letter_code
_entity_poly.pdbx_strand_id
1 'polypeptide(L)'
;MLTSKPQLNLKNAKGYFREHLGVGDYYMQGHVVVGEWRGVAAQMLGLNGKVTEDQFLKMCDGLHPETGQKLTMRKNTTRREAGRNVSNRRVFYDFTISPPKSVSVVALMQDARIVAAHDRAARKMVDEMEKFAETRVRRGGANGERVTGAVAGALFRHDTSRELDPHLHTHCVLFNATFDGVEGQWKALHASGMYRAQKFAENVYYHELARELVSLGYQIKNHAKGFEIEGVPVSVIETFSKRHWQIEEETRHRIRVEGLKGNEKALREQVAQDSRRRKIRNAVVEKLRPGWEMEMNETERWVVQALSGKLEPKPQDRAIVPGREVPALVEWADKHVFERKSVVADYELWSEALARGRGENFEVETVKQTVAERGYIRDRETGKLTTLEVLRRELFLVEAVNAGRRKYTGR
;
A
#
# COMPACT_ATOMS: atom_id res chain seq x y z
N MET A 1 -4.70 -4.60 1.34
CA MET A 1 -5.16 -3.29 0.86
C MET A 1 -4.18 -2.26 1.36
N LEU A 2 -3.69 -1.39 0.49
CA LEU A 2 -2.81 -0.28 0.83
C LEU A 2 -3.65 0.97 1.07
N THR A 3 -3.63 1.47 2.30
CA THR A 3 -4.28 2.74 2.66
C THR A 3 -3.22 3.76 3.04
N SER A 4 -3.53 5.05 2.90
CA SER A 4 -2.58 6.11 3.20
C SER A 4 -3.21 7.21 4.04
N LYS A 5 -2.50 7.68 5.06
CA LYS A 5 -2.92 8.82 5.88
C LYS A 5 -1.74 9.76 6.15
N PRO A 6 -1.80 11.04 5.72
CA PRO A 6 -0.81 12.01 6.14
C PRO A 6 -1.02 12.39 7.62
N GLN A 7 0.08 12.51 8.37
CA GLN A 7 0.06 13.11 9.71
C GLN A 7 0.50 14.57 9.62
N LEU A 8 -0.42 15.46 9.98
CA LEU A 8 -0.23 16.91 9.85
C LEU A 8 0.15 17.60 11.16
N ASN A 9 0.01 16.92 12.30
CA ASN A 9 0.24 17.51 13.62
C ASN A 9 1.38 16.79 14.33
N LEU A 10 2.37 17.56 14.80
CA LEU A 10 3.56 17.02 15.46
C LEU A 10 3.24 16.34 16.79
N LYS A 11 2.36 16.92 17.63
CA LYS A 11 1.96 16.30 18.90
C LYS A 11 1.29 14.95 18.64
N ASN A 12 0.38 14.91 17.67
CA ASN A 12 -0.29 13.67 17.27
C ASN A 12 0.67 12.67 16.64
N ALA A 13 1.69 13.12 15.89
CA ALA A 13 2.74 12.24 15.35
C ALA A 13 3.52 11.52 16.45
N LYS A 14 3.97 12.27 17.47
CA LYS A 14 4.72 11.71 18.62
C LYS A 14 3.83 10.80 19.47
N GLY A 15 2.58 11.19 19.72
CA GLY A 15 1.60 10.34 20.39
C GLY A 15 1.29 9.08 19.59
N TYR A 16 1.20 9.19 18.25
CA TYR A 16 0.96 8.05 17.36
C TYR A 16 2.06 7.00 17.46
N PHE A 17 3.33 7.40 17.59
CA PHE A 17 4.40 6.45 17.88
C PHE A 17 4.20 5.71 19.21
N ARG A 18 3.98 6.46 20.30
CA ARG A 18 3.92 5.90 21.66
C ARG A 18 2.67 5.11 21.96
N GLU A 19 1.55 5.44 21.33
CA GLU A 19 0.23 4.89 21.65
C GLU A 19 -0.31 3.94 20.59
N HIS A 20 0.26 3.98 19.38
CA HIS A 20 -0.18 3.15 18.28
C HIS A 20 0.96 2.33 17.70
N LEU A 21 1.97 2.95 17.06
CA LEU A 21 2.99 2.20 16.35
C LEU A 21 3.82 1.29 17.25
N GLY A 22 4.33 1.81 18.35
CA GLY A 22 5.16 1.11 19.32
C GLY A 22 4.38 0.30 20.35
N VAL A 23 3.04 0.33 20.36
CA VAL A 23 2.26 -0.51 21.29
C VAL A 23 1.98 -1.84 20.63
N GLY A 24 2.69 -2.87 21.09
CA GLY A 24 2.69 -4.20 20.48
C GLY A 24 1.73 -5.19 21.11
N ASP A 25 1.42 -6.20 20.30
CA ASP A 25 0.47 -7.28 20.58
C ASP A 25 1.16 -8.67 20.59
N TYR A 26 2.51 -8.77 20.68
CA TYR A 26 3.21 -10.03 20.38
C TYR A 26 4.29 -10.54 21.36
N TYR A 27 4.18 -11.86 21.57
CA TYR A 27 4.96 -12.95 22.19
C TYR A 27 5.58 -12.96 23.59
N MET A 28 5.79 -11.87 24.32
CA MET A 28 6.22 -11.98 25.73
C MET A 28 5.71 -10.82 26.57
N GLN A 29 5.45 -11.07 27.86
CA GLN A 29 5.05 -10.03 28.81
C GLN A 29 6.06 -8.88 28.79
N GLY A 30 5.64 -7.70 28.30
CA GLY A 30 6.36 -6.43 28.51
C GLY A 30 6.98 -5.70 27.29
N HIS A 31 6.65 -5.99 26.02
CA HIS A 31 7.34 -5.31 24.89
C HIS A 31 6.52 -4.51 23.87
N VAL A 32 7.21 -3.47 23.40
CA VAL A 32 6.93 -2.45 22.38
C VAL A 32 7.08 -3.06 20.97
N VAL A 33 6.22 -2.73 20.00
CA VAL A 33 6.50 -3.07 18.59
C VAL A 33 7.78 -2.37 18.17
N VAL A 34 8.78 -3.16 17.82
CA VAL A 34 10.04 -2.61 17.30
C VAL A 34 9.90 -2.49 15.79
N GLY A 35 9.88 -1.25 15.29
CA GLY A 35 9.87 -1.00 13.86
C GLY A 35 11.23 -1.27 13.21
N GLU A 36 11.26 -1.32 11.89
CA GLU A 36 12.47 -1.46 11.07
C GLU A 36 12.63 -0.25 10.14
N TRP A 37 13.84 0.31 10.07
CA TRP A 37 14.19 1.37 9.11
C TRP A 37 14.32 0.80 7.69
N ARG A 38 13.78 1.52 6.70
CA ARG A 38 13.82 1.14 5.28
C ARG A 38 13.92 2.36 4.37
N GLY A 39 14.50 2.18 3.19
CA GLY A 39 14.61 3.18 2.13
C GLY A 39 16.00 3.82 2.04
N VAL A 40 16.32 4.32 0.86
CA VAL A 40 17.59 4.96 0.50
C VAL A 40 17.86 6.17 1.40
N ALA A 41 16.86 7.03 1.62
CA ALA A 41 17.07 8.19 2.49
C ALA A 41 17.20 7.81 3.97
N ALA A 42 16.65 6.68 4.43
CA ALA A 42 16.95 6.17 5.77
C ALA A 42 18.44 5.79 5.89
N GLN A 43 18.96 5.04 4.91
CA GLN A 43 20.37 4.64 4.88
C GLN A 43 21.31 5.85 4.85
N MET A 44 21.01 6.86 4.03
CA MET A 44 21.78 8.10 3.95
C MET A 44 21.83 8.89 5.27
N LEU A 45 20.84 8.70 6.14
CA LEU A 45 20.74 9.33 7.47
C LEU A 45 21.35 8.45 8.58
N GLY A 46 21.97 7.31 8.23
CA GLY A 46 22.48 6.34 9.21
C GLY A 46 21.38 5.52 9.90
N LEU A 47 20.13 5.60 9.44
CA LEU A 47 19.00 4.90 10.04
C LEU A 47 18.91 3.48 9.48
N ASN A 48 19.39 2.50 10.26
CA ASN A 48 19.42 1.10 9.88
C ASN A 48 18.90 0.20 11.00
N GLY A 49 18.34 -0.96 10.64
CA GLY A 49 17.86 -1.94 11.60
C GLY A 49 16.66 -1.44 12.40
N LYS A 50 16.70 -1.59 13.73
CA LYS A 50 15.57 -1.31 14.62
C LYS A 50 15.33 0.19 14.81
N VAL A 51 14.06 0.58 14.79
CA VAL A 51 13.63 1.96 15.07
C VAL A 51 13.70 2.24 16.56
N THR A 52 14.46 3.26 16.94
CA THR A 52 14.46 3.79 18.31
C THR A 52 13.49 4.97 18.45
N GLU A 53 12.96 5.19 19.65
CA GLU A 53 12.06 6.33 19.91
C GLU A 53 12.75 7.66 19.60
N ASP A 54 13.99 7.85 20.07
CA ASP A 54 14.74 9.10 19.85
C ASP A 54 14.89 9.42 18.35
N GLN A 55 15.33 8.46 17.54
CA GLN A 55 15.44 8.62 16.10
C GLN A 55 14.08 8.95 15.46
N PHE A 56 13.02 8.22 15.83
CA PHE A 56 11.68 8.43 15.28
C PHE A 56 11.15 9.84 15.61
N LEU A 57 11.34 10.31 16.84
CA LEU A 57 10.91 11.64 17.29
C LEU A 57 11.72 12.75 16.59
N LYS A 58 13.04 12.59 16.44
CA LYS A 58 13.89 13.53 15.68
C LYS A 58 13.45 13.63 14.22
N MET A 59 13.14 12.50 13.59
CA MET A 59 12.60 12.48 12.23
C MET A 59 11.22 13.15 12.16
N CYS A 60 10.34 12.95 13.15
CA CYS A 60 9.08 13.71 13.26
C CYS A 60 9.35 15.23 13.35
N ASP A 61 10.39 15.63 14.09
CA ASP A 61 10.81 17.02 14.23
C ASP A 61 11.46 17.59 12.96
N GLY A 62 11.70 16.77 11.94
CA GLY A 62 12.37 17.14 10.69
C GLY A 62 13.86 17.43 10.91
N LEU A 63 14.47 16.68 11.81
CA LEU A 63 15.88 16.79 12.20
C LEU A 63 16.64 15.55 11.78
N HIS A 64 17.91 15.74 11.41
CA HIS A 64 18.84 14.66 11.20
C HIS A 64 19.03 13.90 12.52
N PRO A 65 18.91 12.56 12.52
CA PRO A 65 18.90 11.75 13.74
C PRO A 65 20.21 11.86 14.55
N GLU A 66 21.35 11.93 13.87
CA GLU A 66 22.66 12.08 14.50
C GLU A 66 23.06 13.55 14.74
N THR A 67 23.13 14.38 13.70
CA THR A 67 23.66 15.75 13.80
C THR A 67 22.68 16.77 14.37
N GLY A 68 21.38 16.45 14.43
CA GLY A 68 20.33 17.39 14.84
C GLY A 68 20.07 18.54 13.85
N GLN A 69 20.73 18.55 12.69
CA GLN A 69 20.53 19.57 11.67
C GLN A 69 19.13 19.46 11.04
N LYS A 70 18.60 20.57 10.52
CA LYS A 70 17.27 20.57 9.88
C LYS A 70 17.34 19.88 8.52
N LEU A 71 16.43 18.92 8.29
CA LEU A 71 16.28 18.24 6.99
C LEU A 71 15.45 19.05 5.98
N THR A 72 14.67 20.02 6.45
CA THR A 72 13.85 20.86 5.57
C THR A 72 13.95 22.32 5.96
N MET A 73 13.97 23.21 4.95
CA MET A 73 14.15 24.65 5.14
C MET A 73 13.06 25.31 6.01
N ARG A 74 11.80 24.89 5.88
CA ARG A 74 10.65 25.53 6.52
C ARG A 74 9.90 24.54 7.40
N LYS A 75 9.63 24.95 8.65
CA LYS A 75 8.79 24.20 9.60
C LYS A 75 7.44 24.86 9.85
N ASN A 76 6.89 25.58 8.86
CA ASN A 76 5.63 26.31 9.02
C ASN A 76 4.51 25.36 9.45
N THR A 77 4.05 25.52 10.69
CA THR A 77 3.06 24.63 11.30
C THR A 77 1.65 24.94 10.83
N THR A 78 1.36 26.19 10.49
CA THR A 78 0.05 26.62 10.01
C THR A 78 0.13 27.42 8.70
N ARG A 79 -0.99 27.46 7.97
CA ARG A 79 -1.25 28.37 6.86
C ARG A 79 -2.69 28.89 6.98
N ARG A 80 -2.98 30.03 6.36
CA ARG A 80 -4.36 30.49 6.22
C ARG A 80 -4.99 29.88 4.98
N GLU A 81 -6.15 29.27 5.15
CA GLU A 81 -6.99 28.73 4.08
C GLU A 81 -8.45 29.09 4.40
N ALA A 82 -9.12 29.78 3.46
CA ALA A 82 -10.48 30.29 3.63
C ALA A 82 -10.73 31.04 4.97
N GLY A 83 -9.77 31.89 5.38
CA GLY A 83 -9.86 32.67 6.63
C GLY A 83 -9.56 31.89 7.92
N ARG A 84 -9.28 30.59 7.85
CA ARG A 84 -8.96 29.74 9.02
C ARG A 84 -7.48 29.33 9.02
N ASN A 85 -6.91 29.18 10.22
CA ASN A 85 -5.60 28.56 10.38
C ASN A 85 -5.74 27.04 10.24
N VAL A 86 -5.14 26.47 9.20
CA VAL A 86 -5.07 25.03 8.97
C VAL A 86 -3.63 24.54 9.13
N SER A 87 -3.44 23.27 9.47
CA SER A 87 -2.09 22.70 9.55
C SER A 87 -1.43 22.76 8.17
N ASN A 88 -0.21 23.30 8.12
CA ASN A 88 0.60 23.40 6.92
C ASN A 88 1.77 22.42 6.93
N ARG A 89 2.04 21.80 8.09
CA ARG A 89 3.12 20.84 8.23
C ARG A 89 2.64 19.46 7.85
N ARG A 90 3.43 18.76 7.05
CA ARG A 90 3.37 17.31 6.90
C ARG A 90 4.53 16.73 7.69
N VAL A 91 4.23 15.86 8.65
CA VAL A 91 5.25 15.22 9.50
C VAL A 91 5.75 13.96 8.81
N PHE A 92 4.81 13.09 8.45
CA PHE A 92 5.03 11.86 7.69
C PHE A 92 3.75 11.45 6.95
N TYR A 93 3.88 10.45 6.10
CA TYR A 93 2.80 9.73 5.45
C TYR A 93 2.79 8.30 5.97
N ASP A 94 1.69 7.86 6.57
CA ASP A 94 1.52 6.48 6.99
C ASP A 94 0.82 5.69 5.88
N PHE A 95 1.55 4.77 5.27
CA PHE A 95 1.01 3.80 4.30
C PHE A 95 0.81 2.46 5.01
N THR A 96 -0.44 2.08 5.26
CA THR A 96 -0.75 0.83 5.95
C THR A 96 -1.13 -0.25 4.93
N ILE A 97 -0.39 -1.36 4.92
CA ILE A 97 -0.65 -2.52 4.08
C ILE A 97 -1.14 -3.71 4.92
N SER A 98 -2.26 -4.30 4.51
CA SER A 98 -2.80 -5.54 5.09
C SER A 98 -2.95 -6.60 4.00
N PRO A 99 -2.69 -7.89 4.29
CA PRO A 99 -3.11 -8.96 3.40
C PRO A 99 -4.64 -9.17 3.46
N PRO A 100 -5.18 -10.04 2.60
CA PRO A 100 -6.54 -10.57 2.76
C PRO A 100 -6.77 -11.21 4.13
N LYS A 101 -8.03 -11.32 4.54
CA LYS A 101 -8.38 -11.80 5.89
C LYS A 101 -8.00 -13.26 6.08
N SER A 102 -8.20 -14.13 5.07
CA SER A 102 -7.79 -15.54 5.14
C SER A 102 -6.31 -15.69 5.49
N VAL A 103 -5.45 -14.85 4.89
CA VAL A 103 -4.01 -14.85 5.16
C VAL A 103 -3.73 -14.45 6.61
N SER A 104 -4.42 -13.43 7.15
CA SER A 104 -4.26 -13.04 8.56
C SER A 104 -4.66 -14.17 9.51
N VAL A 105 -5.77 -14.87 9.22
CA VAL A 105 -6.25 -16.00 10.02
C VAL A 105 -5.21 -17.12 10.02
N VAL A 106 -4.77 -17.58 8.84
CA VAL A 106 -3.80 -18.68 8.74
C VAL A 106 -2.45 -18.27 9.34
N ALA A 107 -1.95 -17.06 9.06
CA ALA A 107 -0.66 -16.61 9.57
C ALA A 107 -0.59 -16.56 11.10
N LEU A 108 -1.67 -16.08 11.73
CA LEU A 108 -1.68 -15.82 13.17
C LEU A 108 -2.16 -16.99 14.00
N MET A 109 -2.91 -17.93 13.41
CA MET A 109 -3.44 -19.10 14.10
C MET A 109 -2.70 -20.39 13.76
N GLN A 110 -2.15 -20.52 12.56
CA GLN A 110 -1.69 -21.82 12.02
C GLN A 110 -0.23 -21.83 11.54
N ASP A 111 0.24 -20.77 10.89
CA ASP A 111 1.54 -20.78 10.21
C ASP A 111 2.29 -19.44 10.29
N ALA A 112 3.20 -19.33 11.26
CA ALA A 112 4.02 -18.15 11.47
C ALA A 112 4.99 -17.84 10.31
N ARG A 113 5.26 -18.78 9.40
CA ARG A 113 6.11 -18.53 8.22
C ARG A 113 5.49 -17.48 7.29
N ILE A 114 4.16 -17.39 7.26
CA ILE A 114 3.42 -16.39 6.50
C ILE A 114 3.69 -14.97 7.02
N VAL A 115 3.95 -14.81 8.32
CA VAL A 115 4.31 -13.51 8.91
C VAL A 115 5.64 -13.00 8.31
N ALA A 116 6.62 -13.87 8.14
CA ALA A 116 7.88 -13.51 7.50
C ALA A 116 7.70 -13.20 6.00
N ALA A 117 6.81 -13.93 5.31
CA ALA A 117 6.44 -13.63 3.92
C ALA A 117 5.77 -12.25 3.80
N HIS A 118 4.87 -11.90 4.72
CA HIS A 118 4.27 -10.57 4.82
C HIS A 118 5.33 -9.47 4.96
N ASP A 119 6.31 -9.65 5.84
CA ASP A 119 7.38 -8.66 6.03
C ASP A 119 8.19 -8.46 4.75
N ARG A 120 8.57 -9.55 4.07
CA ARG A 120 9.33 -9.47 2.80
C ARG A 120 8.54 -8.76 1.72
N ALA A 121 7.26 -9.10 1.55
CA ALA A 121 6.37 -8.43 0.59
C ALA A 121 6.18 -6.94 0.92
N ALA A 122 6.05 -6.58 2.21
CA ALA A 122 5.92 -5.19 2.65
C ALA A 122 7.20 -4.38 2.37
N ARG A 123 8.39 -4.96 2.60
CA ARG A 123 9.67 -4.34 2.25
C ARG A 123 9.77 -4.10 0.73
N LYS A 124 9.52 -5.11 -0.10
CA LYS A 124 9.57 -5.00 -1.57
C LYS A 124 8.57 -3.96 -2.10
N MET A 125 7.37 -3.88 -1.51
CA MET A 125 6.40 -2.82 -1.80
C MET A 125 6.97 -1.43 -1.53
N VAL A 126 7.59 -1.21 -0.36
CA VAL A 126 8.17 0.09 0.00
C VAL A 126 9.32 0.44 -0.95
N ASP A 127 10.16 -0.52 -1.33
CA ASP A 127 11.26 -0.29 -2.28
C ASP A 127 10.76 0.11 -3.68
N GLU A 128 9.68 -0.52 -4.18
CA GLU A 128 9.08 -0.12 -5.46
C GLU A 128 8.37 1.23 -5.35
N MET A 129 7.71 1.50 -4.23
CA MET A 129 6.99 2.76 -4.01
C MET A 129 7.95 3.95 -3.83
N GLU A 130 9.11 3.72 -3.22
CA GLU A 130 10.18 4.72 -3.04
C GLU A 130 10.63 5.34 -4.38
N LYS A 131 10.62 4.57 -5.47
CA LYS A 131 11.00 5.03 -6.82
C LYS A 131 10.10 6.17 -7.34
N PHE A 132 8.94 6.39 -6.71
CA PHE A 132 8.00 7.48 -7.03
C PHE A 132 8.04 8.63 -6.02
N ALA A 133 9.00 8.63 -5.10
CA ALA A 133 9.24 9.76 -4.21
C ALA A 133 9.70 10.97 -5.03
N GLU A 134 9.06 12.11 -4.79
CA GLU A 134 9.37 13.37 -5.49
C GLU A 134 9.75 14.46 -4.49
N THR A 135 10.31 15.54 -4.99
CA THR A 135 10.40 16.82 -4.29
C THR A 135 10.01 17.98 -5.19
N ARG A 136 9.68 19.13 -4.59
CA ARG A 136 9.38 20.35 -5.36
C ARG A 136 10.66 21.10 -5.71
N VAL A 137 10.75 21.55 -6.96
CA VAL A 137 11.85 22.37 -7.48
C VAL A 137 11.31 23.76 -7.78
N ARG A 138 11.95 24.77 -7.18
CA ARG A 138 11.53 26.19 -7.24
C ARG A 138 12.68 27.17 -7.54
N ARG A 139 13.87 26.65 -7.85
CA ARG A 139 15.08 27.45 -8.06
C ARG A 139 15.17 27.88 -9.53
N GLY A 140 15.67 29.09 -9.79
CA GLY A 140 15.94 29.57 -11.15
C GLY A 140 14.70 29.72 -12.04
N GLY A 141 13.55 30.07 -11.47
CA GLY A 141 12.28 30.19 -12.21
C GLY A 141 11.56 28.86 -12.48
N ALA A 142 12.16 27.72 -12.12
CA ALA A 142 11.51 26.42 -12.25
C ALA A 142 10.27 26.31 -11.34
N ASN A 143 9.24 25.62 -11.82
CA ASN A 143 8.04 25.31 -11.08
C ASN A 143 7.60 23.88 -11.44
N GLY A 144 8.15 22.90 -10.74
CA GLY A 144 7.82 21.50 -11.01
C GLY A 144 8.23 20.56 -9.89
N GLU A 145 8.04 19.28 -10.17
CA GLU A 145 8.38 18.15 -9.33
C GLU A 145 9.55 17.39 -9.95
N ARG A 146 10.45 16.87 -9.11
CA ARG A 146 11.56 16.02 -9.51
C ARG A 146 11.50 14.72 -8.71
N VAL A 147 11.60 13.58 -9.39
CA VAL A 147 11.74 12.28 -8.73
C VAL A 147 13.09 12.21 -8.02
N THR A 148 13.07 11.89 -6.73
CA THR A 148 14.27 11.70 -5.91
C THR A 148 14.56 10.23 -5.68
N GLY A 149 13.54 9.36 -5.69
CA GLY A 149 13.72 7.93 -5.49
C GLY A 149 14.25 7.56 -4.10
N ALA A 150 14.05 8.42 -3.10
CA ALA A 150 14.62 8.26 -1.77
C ALA A 150 13.61 8.61 -0.67
N VAL A 151 13.30 7.66 0.21
CA VAL A 151 12.44 7.84 1.38
C VAL A 151 13.15 7.39 2.66
N ALA A 152 12.87 8.08 3.76
CA ALA A 152 13.18 7.57 5.09
C ALA A 152 11.91 6.92 5.65
N GLY A 153 11.86 5.59 5.62
CA GLY A 153 10.70 4.78 6.02
C GLY A 153 10.93 4.03 7.34
N ALA A 154 9.89 3.89 8.14
CA ALA A 154 9.86 3.06 9.34
C ALA A 154 8.65 2.10 9.29
N LEU A 155 8.90 0.79 9.31
CA LEU A 155 7.88 -0.25 9.16
C LEU A 155 7.55 -0.86 10.52
N PHE A 156 6.27 -0.84 10.91
CA PHE A 156 5.77 -1.41 12.16
C PHE A 156 4.68 -2.44 11.86
N ARG A 157 4.98 -3.72 12.09
CA ARG A 157 4.01 -4.81 11.94
C ARG A 157 3.14 -4.95 13.18
N HIS A 158 1.85 -5.14 12.95
CA HIS A 158 0.79 -5.35 13.93
C HIS A 158 -0.03 -6.58 13.53
N ASP A 159 -0.57 -7.27 14.53
CA ASP A 159 -1.17 -8.59 14.34
C ASP A 159 -2.67 -8.63 14.73
N THR A 160 -3.20 -7.58 15.33
CA THR A 160 -4.60 -7.54 15.77
C THR A 160 -5.35 -6.33 15.26
N SER A 161 -6.65 -6.49 15.04
CA SER A 161 -7.56 -5.38 14.79
C SER A 161 -7.89 -4.65 16.09
N ARG A 162 -8.57 -3.51 16.00
CA ARG A 162 -9.08 -2.82 17.20
C ARG A 162 -10.11 -3.64 17.97
N GLU A 163 -10.84 -4.50 17.26
CA GLU A 163 -11.80 -5.44 17.85
C GLU A 163 -11.12 -6.78 18.23
N LEU A 164 -9.78 -6.79 18.26
CA LEU A 164 -8.94 -7.93 18.62
C LEU A 164 -9.07 -9.14 17.68
N ASP A 165 -9.60 -8.96 16.47
CA ASP A 165 -9.60 -10.00 15.44
C ASP A 165 -8.17 -10.25 14.90
N PRO A 166 -7.86 -11.46 14.38
CA PRO A 166 -6.63 -11.72 13.63
C PRO A 166 -6.51 -10.73 12.46
N HIS A 167 -5.51 -9.86 12.50
CA HIS A 167 -5.34 -8.84 11.48
C HIS A 167 -3.87 -8.44 11.33
N LEU A 168 -3.17 -9.18 10.48
CA LEU A 168 -1.81 -8.87 10.10
C LEU A 168 -1.80 -7.58 9.27
N HIS A 169 -0.96 -6.62 9.61
CA HIS A 169 -0.76 -5.41 8.83
C HIS A 169 0.55 -4.71 9.20
N THR A 170 1.10 -3.93 8.26
CA THR A 170 2.30 -3.13 8.49
C THR A 170 2.01 -1.66 8.23
N HIS A 171 2.28 -0.82 9.22
CA HIS A 171 2.36 0.64 9.08
C HIS A 171 3.72 1.03 8.51
N CYS A 172 3.74 1.52 7.27
CA CYS A 172 4.93 2.02 6.59
C CYS A 172 4.95 3.55 6.69
N VAL A 173 5.60 4.06 7.74
CA VAL A 173 5.69 5.50 8.03
C VAL A 173 6.82 6.11 7.22
N LEU A 174 6.48 6.95 6.24
CA LEU A 174 7.44 7.64 5.39
C LEU A 174 7.56 9.10 5.82
N PHE A 175 8.74 9.46 6.35
CA PHE A 175 8.98 10.80 6.87
C PHE A 175 9.00 11.86 5.77
N ASN A 176 8.62 13.09 6.12
CA ASN A 176 8.58 14.21 5.18
C ASN A 176 9.99 14.77 4.89
N ALA A 177 10.91 13.91 4.44
CA ALA A 177 12.28 14.23 4.07
C ALA A 177 12.72 13.30 2.92
N THR A 178 13.35 13.87 1.91
CA THR A 178 13.94 13.17 0.77
C THR A 178 15.18 13.92 0.31
N PHE A 179 16.15 13.22 -0.27
CA PHE A 179 17.38 13.84 -0.76
C PHE A 179 17.27 14.16 -2.26
N ASP A 180 17.47 15.43 -2.61
CA ASP A 180 17.50 15.88 -4.01
C ASP A 180 18.93 15.80 -4.53
N GLY A 181 19.26 14.70 -5.21
CA GLY A 181 20.61 14.44 -5.71
C GLY A 181 21.12 15.49 -6.70
N VAL A 182 20.24 16.20 -7.40
CA VAL A 182 20.63 17.27 -8.35
C VAL A 182 21.01 18.56 -7.62
N GLU A 183 20.31 18.89 -6.53
CA GLU A 183 20.59 20.09 -5.74
C GLU A 183 21.51 19.83 -4.54
N GLY A 184 21.84 18.56 -4.26
CA GLY A 184 22.73 18.16 -3.16
C GLY A 184 22.19 18.46 -1.77
N GLN A 185 20.86 18.48 -1.59
CA GLN A 185 20.24 18.90 -0.33
C GLN A 185 18.99 18.10 0.05
N TRP A 186 18.72 18.05 1.36
CA TRP A 186 17.48 17.51 1.90
C TRP A 186 16.30 18.46 1.67
N LYS A 187 15.18 17.90 1.22
CA LYS A 187 13.94 18.62 0.92
C LYS A 187 12.73 17.86 1.44
N ALA A 188 11.59 18.54 1.47
CA ALA A 188 10.33 17.91 1.85
C ALA A 188 9.92 16.86 0.79
N LEU A 189 9.41 15.72 1.27
CA LEU A 189 8.86 14.66 0.43
C LEU A 189 7.54 15.11 -0.19
N HIS A 190 7.50 15.10 -1.50
CA HIS A 190 6.30 15.24 -2.29
C HIS A 190 5.79 13.84 -2.68
N ALA A 191 4.69 13.40 -2.06
CA ALA A 191 4.17 12.03 -2.21
C ALA A 191 3.19 11.86 -3.41
N SER A 192 3.08 12.84 -4.31
CA SER A 192 2.09 12.80 -5.40
C SER A 192 2.34 11.66 -6.37
N GLY A 193 3.59 11.46 -6.80
CA GLY A 193 4.02 10.27 -7.55
C GLY A 193 3.63 8.97 -6.84
N MET A 194 3.88 8.87 -5.53
CA MET A 194 3.57 7.70 -4.72
C MET A 194 2.07 7.41 -4.65
N TYR A 195 1.23 8.44 -4.51
CA TYR A 195 -0.23 8.28 -4.53
C TYR A 195 -0.74 7.79 -5.89
N ARG A 196 -0.16 8.31 -6.99
CA ARG A 196 -0.48 7.83 -8.34
C ARG A 196 -0.09 6.37 -8.54
N ALA A 197 1.04 5.94 -7.99
CA ALA A 197 1.54 4.57 -8.06
C ALA A 197 1.03 3.65 -6.92
N GLN A 198 0.11 4.11 -6.06
CA GLN A 198 -0.32 3.36 -4.88
C GLN A 198 -0.93 1.99 -5.24
N LYS A 199 -1.69 1.90 -6.33
CA LYS A 199 -2.26 0.62 -6.77
C LYS A 199 -1.20 -0.35 -7.27
N PHE A 200 -0.17 0.16 -7.96
CA PHE A 200 1.00 -0.63 -8.35
C PHE A 200 1.73 -1.17 -7.12
N ALA A 201 2.02 -0.33 -6.13
CA ALA A 201 2.64 -0.77 -4.88
C ALA A 201 1.80 -1.84 -4.15
N GLU A 202 0.48 -1.68 -4.07
CA GLU A 202 -0.41 -2.70 -3.52
C GLU A 202 -0.31 -4.04 -4.28
N ASN A 203 -0.27 -4.00 -5.61
CA ASN A 203 -0.17 -5.20 -6.43
C ASN A 203 1.23 -5.85 -6.37
N VAL A 204 2.30 -5.07 -6.16
CA VAL A 204 3.64 -5.62 -5.82
C VAL A 204 3.53 -6.43 -4.52
N TYR A 205 2.99 -5.84 -3.46
CA TYR A 205 2.81 -6.54 -2.19
C TYR A 205 1.97 -7.83 -2.35
N TYR A 206 0.83 -7.75 -3.03
CA TYR A 206 -0.04 -8.92 -3.21
C TYR A 206 0.59 -10.00 -4.09
N HIS A 207 1.34 -9.62 -5.13
CA HIS A 207 2.06 -10.57 -5.97
C HIS A 207 3.13 -11.32 -5.19
N GLU A 208 4.00 -10.59 -4.49
CA GLU A 208 5.08 -11.20 -3.70
C GLU A 208 4.54 -12.08 -2.58
N LEU A 209 3.53 -11.61 -1.85
CA LEU A 209 2.91 -12.42 -0.79
C LEU A 209 2.26 -13.68 -1.35
N ALA A 210 1.57 -13.58 -2.49
CA ALA A 210 0.94 -14.72 -3.13
C ALA A 210 1.99 -15.74 -3.61
N ARG A 211 3.11 -15.29 -4.19
CA ARG A 211 4.24 -16.16 -4.59
C ARG A 211 4.79 -16.93 -3.40
N GLU A 212 5.03 -16.23 -2.29
CA GLU A 212 5.52 -16.83 -1.05
C GLU A 212 4.53 -17.86 -0.50
N LEU A 213 3.22 -17.55 -0.47
CA LEU A 213 2.19 -18.50 -0.05
C LEU A 213 2.15 -19.76 -0.93
N VAL A 214 2.25 -19.61 -2.25
CA VAL A 214 2.31 -20.73 -3.19
C VAL A 214 3.57 -21.58 -2.96
N SER A 215 4.72 -20.95 -2.68
CA SER A 215 5.96 -21.66 -2.35
C SER A 215 5.87 -22.45 -1.03
N LEU A 216 5.11 -21.94 -0.06
CA LEU A 216 4.79 -22.63 1.18
C LEU A 216 3.76 -23.75 0.99
N GLY A 217 3.22 -23.93 -0.22
CA GLY A 217 2.31 -25.02 -0.57
C GLY A 217 0.83 -24.64 -0.57
N TYR A 218 0.47 -23.41 -0.20
CA TYR A 218 -0.91 -22.95 -0.21
C TYR A 218 -1.43 -22.76 -1.64
N GLN A 219 -2.72 -23.04 -1.84
CA GLN A 219 -3.45 -22.61 -3.02
C GLN A 219 -4.12 -21.26 -2.76
N ILE A 220 -4.23 -20.44 -3.80
CA ILE A 220 -4.85 -19.12 -3.72
C ILE A 220 -5.99 -19.00 -4.73
N LYS A 221 -7.06 -18.33 -4.31
CA LYS A 221 -8.18 -17.96 -5.17
C LYS A 221 -8.13 -16.47 -5.48
N ASN A 222 -7.68 -16.14 -6.69
CA ASN A 222 -7.63 -14.76 -7.16
C ASN A 222 -9.03 -14.19 -7.45
N HIS A 223 -9.21 -12.90 -7.17
CA HIS A 223 -10.38 -12.12 -7.55
C HIS A 223 -9.97 -10.67 -7.93
N ALA A 224 -10.91 -9.88 -8.43
CA ALA A 224 -10.64 -8.54 -8.98
C ALA A 224 -9.96 -7.56 -7.98
N LYS A 225 -10.15 -7.76 -6.67
CA LYS A 225 -9.65 -6.86 -5.61
C LYS A 225 -8.47 -7.43 -4.81
N GLY A 226 -8.05 -8.67 -5.07
CA GLY A 226 -7.09 -9.38 -4.24
C GLY A 226 -7.17 -10.89 -4.43
N PHE A 227 -6.90 -11.64 -3.38
CA PHE A 227 -7.00 -13.10 -3.36
C PHE A 227 -7.43 -13.56 -1.98
N GLU A 228 -7.76 -14.84 -1.82
CA GLU A 228 -7.85 -15.49 -0.51
C GLU A 228 -7.11 -16.83 -0.57
N ILE A 229 -6.67 -17.37 0.58
CA ILE A 229 -6.16 -18.74 0.67
C ILE A 229 -7.33 -19.69 0.44
N GLU A 230 -7.17 -20.59 -0.52
CA GLU A 230 -8.18 -21.61 -0.81
C GLU A 230 -8.32 -22.58 0.37
N GLY A 231 -9.56 -22.95 0.69
CA GLY A 231 -9.89 -23.78 1.85
C GLY A 231 -10.22 -23.03 3.13
N VAL A 232 -9.92 -21.72 3.25
CA VAL A 232 -10.43 -20.92 4.37
C VAL A 232 -11.93 -20.64 4.17
N PRO A 233 -12.82 -21.04 5.11
CA PRO A 233 -14.25 -20.80 4.97
C PRO A 233 -14.59 -19.31 4.93
N VAL A 234 -15.58 -18.93 4.10
CA VAL A 234 -16.06 -17.54 4.03
C VAL A 234 -16.65 -17.09 5.37
N SER A 235 -17.35 -17.98 6.08
CA SER A 235 -17.88 -17.72 7.42
C SER A 235 -16.78 -17.33 8.42
N VAL A 236 -15.61 -17.97 8.38
CA VAL A 236 -14.46 -17.61 9.22
C VAL A 236 -13.93 -16.21 8.87
N ILE A 237 -13.87 -15.87 7.58
CA ILE A 237 -13.50 -14.52 7.14
C ILE A 237 -14.49 -13.48 7.68
N GLU A 238 -15.78 -13.78 7.64
CA GLU A 238 -16.84 -12.90 8.14
C GLU A 238 -16.80 -12.73 9.67
N THR A 239 -16.63 -13.83 10.42
CA THR A 239 -16.48 -13.86 11.88
C THR A 239 -15.36 -12.95 12.34
N PHE A 240 -14.19 -13.04 11.68
CA PHE A 240 -13.01 -12.21 12.03
C PHE A 240 -12.96 -10.85 11.32
N SER A 241 -14.09 -10.38 10.81
CA SER A 241 -14.22 -9.06 10.16
C SER A 241 -15.16 -8.12 10.92
N LYS A 242 -15.22 -8.23 12.26
CA LYS A 242 -16.15 -7.47 13.12
C LYS A 242 -16.09 -5.96 12.86
N ARG A 243 -14.88 -5.41 12.74
CA ARG A 243 -14.69 -3.98 12.48
C ARG A 243 -15.28 -3.53 11.15
N HIS A 244 -15.21 -4.37 10.12
CA HIS A 244 -15.80 -4.08 8.82
C HIS A 244 -17.32 -3.97 8.95
N TRP A 245 -17.95 -4.95 9.58
CA TRP A 245 -19.40 -4.97 9.80
C TRP A 245 -19.91 -3.82 10.66
N GLN A 246 -19.19 -3.45 11.71
CA GLN A 246 -19.52 -2.27 12.51
C GLN A 246 -19.51 -0.98 11.66
N ILE A 247 -18.54 -0.82 10.76
CA ILE A 247 -18.48 0.35 9.86
C ILE A 247 -19.64 0.29 8.86
N GLU A 248 -19.90 -0.86 8.25
CA GLU A 248 -21.01 -1.06 7.30
C GLU A 248 -22.36 -0.74 7.94
N GLU A 249 -22.62 -1.27 9.12
CA GLU A 249 -23.88 -1.08 9.85
C GLU A 249 -24.07 0.39 10.24
N GLU A 250 -23.07 1.02 10.85
CA GLU A 250 -23.14 2.44 11.23
C GLU A 250 -23.26 3.36 10.00
N THR A 251 -22.57 3.04 8.90
CA THR A 251 -22.71 3.79 7.63
C THR A 251 -24.13 3.70 7.10
N ARG A 252 -24.71 2.49 7.04
CA ARG A 252 -26.11 2.29 6.63
C ARG A 252 -27.09 2.98 7.56
N HIS A 253 -26.85 2.95 8.86
CA HIS A 253 -27.67 3.62 9.86
C HIS A 253 -27.67 5.15 9.64
N ARG A 254 -26.50 5.77 9.49
CA ARG A 254 -26.40 7.22 9.20
C ARG A 254 -27.06 7.60 7.88
N ILE A 255 -26.89 6.80 6.82
CA ILE A 255 -27.58 7.04 5.54
C ILE A 255 -29.11 7.00 5.75
N ARG A 256 -29.62 6.05 6.55
CA ARG A 256 -31.06 5.93 6.83
C ARG A 256 -31.61 7.10 7.64
N VAL A 257 -30.88 7.56 8.66
CA VAL A 257 -31.35 8.61 9.59
C VAL A 257 -31.12 10.02 9.06
N GLU A 258 -29.95 10.28 8.46
CA GLU A 258 -29.52 11.64 8.07
C GLU A 258 -29.62 11.90 6.56
N GLY A 259 -29.85 10.86 5.77
CA GLY A 259 -29.69 10.88 4.31
C GLY A 259 -28.22 10.85 3.88
N LEU A 260 -27.96 10.43 2.64
CA LEU A 260 -26.60 10.47 2.10
C LEU A 260 -26.19 11.92 1.77
N LYS A 261 -25.32 12.51 2.60
CA LYS A 261 -24.71 13.81 2.33
C LYS A 261 -23.34 13.61 1.68
N GLY A 262 -23.25 13.87 0.38
CA GLY A 262 -22.02 13.70 -0.41
C GLY A 262 -21.82 12.27 -0.92
N ASN A 263 -20.58 11.77 -0.90
CA ASN A 263 -20.26 10.41 -1.34
C ASN A 263 -20.18 9.45 -0.15
N GLU A 264 -20.80 8.28 -0.28
CA GLU A 264 -20.79 7.19 0.70
C GLU A 264 -19.38 6.81 1.15
N LYS A 265 -18.38 6.84 0.25
CA LYS A 265 -17.00 6.55 0.62
C LYS A 265 -16.46 7.52 1.68
N ALA A 266 -16.75 8.81 1.54
CA ALA A 266 -16.31 9.82 2.50
C ALA A 266 -17.03 9.67 3.85
N LEU A 267 -18.33 9.38 3.81
CA LEU A 267 -19.11 9.09 5.02
C LEU A 267 -18.56 7.85 5.74
N ARG A 268 -18.28 6.78 5.00
CA ARG A 268 -17.69 5.56 5.54
C ARG A 268 -16.34 5.81 6.20
N GLU A 269 -15.48 6.62 5.58
CA GLU A 269 -14.19 7.01 6.17
C GLU A 269 -14.36 7.81 7.46
N GLN A 270 -15.38 8.68 7.53
CA GLN A 270 -15.74 9.42 8.75
C GLN A 270 -16.26 8.49 9.84
N VAL A 271 -17.22 7.60 9.53
CA VAL A 271 -17.72 6.57 10.45
C VAL A 271 -16.58 5.72 10.99
N ALA A 272 -15.64 5.33 10.12
CA ALA A 272 -14.47 4.56 10.49
C ALA A 272 -13.52 5.30 11.45
N GLN A 273 -13.61 6.64 11.56
CA GLN A 273 -12.90 7.48 12.51
C GLN A 273 -13.68 7.71 13.80
N ASP A 274 -14.97 8.02 13.71
CA ASP A 274 -15.83 8.33 14.85
C ASP A 274 -16.02 7.11 15.77
N SER A 275 -16.26 5.94 15.19
CA SER A 275 -16.48 4.69 15.93
C SER A 275 -15.18 4.04 16.46
N ARG A 276 -14.04 4.74 16.41
CA ARG A 276 -12.75 4.16 16.86
C ARG A 276 -12.70 4.08 18.38
N ARG A 277 -12.87 2.86 18.90
CA ARG A 277 -12.46 2.52 20.26
C ARG A 277 -10.95 2.67 20.43
N ARG A 278 -10.50 3.08 21.62
CA ARG A 278 -9.07 3.08 21.98
C ARG A 278 -8.56 1.64 21.97
N LYS A 279 -7.36 1.43 21.42
CA LYS A 279 -6.74 0.10 21.38
C LYS A 279 -6.49 -0.35 22.83
N ILE A 280 -6.89 -1.58 23.15
CA ILE A 280 -6.60 -2.20 24.45
C ILE A 280 -5.09 -2.43 24.49
N ARG A 281 -4.43 -1.85 25.50
CA ARG A 281 -3.01 -2.06 25.75
C ARG A 281 -2.90 -3.44 26.42
N ASN A 282 -2.11 -4.37 25.87
CA ASN A 282 -1.81 -5.73 26.38
C ASN A 282 -2.58 -6.92 25.74
N ALA A 283 -3.15 -6.79 24.55
CA ALA A 283 -3.76 -7.91 23.84
C ALA A 283 -2.68 -8.74 23.12
N VAL A 284 -2.16 -9.79 23.76
CA VAL A 284 -1.13 -10.67 23.18
C VAL A 284 -1.78 -11.79 22.39
N VAL A 285 -1.34 -12.04 21.15
CA VAL A 285 -1.97 -13.04 20.26
C VAL A 285 -2.07 -14.44 20.89
N GLU A 286 -1.08 -14.91 21.66
CA GLU A 286 -1.20 -16.20 22.37
C GLU A 286 -2.38 -16.27 23.33
N LYS A 287 -2.71 -15.15 23.97
CA LYS A 287 -3.88 -15.05 24.86
C LYS A 287 -5.18 -14.92 24.07
N LEU A 288 -5.12 -14.43 22.83
CA LEU A 288 -6.28 -14.27 21.97
C LEU A 288 -6.61 -15.54 21.18
N ARG A 289 -5.62 -16.36 20.83
CA ARG A 289 -5.80 -17.60 20.04
C ARG A 289 -6.88 -18.53 20.60
N PRO A 290 -6.91 -18.87 21.90
CA PRO A 290 -7.99 -19.68 22.46
C PRO A 290 -9.36 -19.04 22.28
N GLY A 291 -9.44 -17.70 22.43
CA GLY A 291 -10.67 -16.95 22.18
C GLY A 291 -11.11 -17.02 20.72
N TRP A 292 -10.18 -16.83 19.78
CA TRP A 292 -10.46 -16.97 18.35
C TRP A 292 -10.91 -18.38 17.98
N GLU A 293 -10.32 -19.42 18.57
CA GLU A 293 -10.76 -20.80 18.36
C GLU A 293 -12.20 -21.01 18.85
N MET A 294 -12.58 -20.42 19.98
CA MET A 294 -13.95 -20.50 20.52
C MET A 294 -14.97 -19.75 19.67
N GLU A 295 -14.58 -18.71 18.92
CA GLU A 295 -15.46 -17.98 18.02
C GLU A 295 -15.84 -18.76 16.74
N MET A 296 -15.09 -19.81 16.41
CA MET A 296 -15.39 -20.71 15.29
C MET A 296 -16.22 -21.90 15.73
N ASN A 297 -16.97 -22.52 14.81
CA ASN A 297 -17.57 -23.83 15.07
C ASN A 297 -16.54 -24.97 14.90
N GLU A 298 -16.92 -26.21 15.27
CA GLU A 298 -16.02 -27.38 15.22
C GLU A 298 -15.47 -27.66 13.82
N THR A 299 -16.34 -27.61 12.80
CA THR A 299 -15.97 -27.84 11.41
C THR A 299 -14.99 -26.78 10.91
N GLU A 300 -15.26 -25.51 11.21
CA GLU A 300 -14.39 -24.38 10.86
C GLU A 300 -13.01 -24.51 11.49
N ARG A 301 -12.95 -24.82 12.80
CA ARG A 301 -11.69 -25.07 13.51
C ARG A 301 -10.90 -26.19 12.84
N TRP A 302 -11.55 -27.32 12.56
CA TRP A 302 -10.89 -28.46 11.94
C TRP A 302 -10.34 -28.12 10.55
N VAL A 303 -11.13 -27.43 9.72
CA VAL A 303 -10.68 -26.98 8.38
C VAL A 303 -9.47 -26.05 8.50
N VAL A 304 -9.54 -25.02 9.36
CA VAL A 304 -8.44 -24.06 9.52
C VAL A 304 -7.17 -24.74 10.04
N GLN A 305 -7.27 -25.65 11.00
CA GLN A 305 -6.14 -26.42 11.52
C GLN A 305 -5.53 -27.36 10.46
N ALA A 306 -6.36 -27.94 9.58
CA ALA A 306 -5.89 -28.82 8.52
C ALA A 306 -5.07 -28.10 7.43
N LEU A 307 -5.19 -26.77 7.30
CA LEU A 307 -4.50 -25.99 6.27
C LEU A 307 -2.96 -25.98 6.42
N SER A 308 -2.43 -26.05 7.64
CA SER A 308 -0.98 -26.04 7.89
C SER A 308 -0.38 -27.44 8.03
N GLY A 309 -1.18 -28.43 8.45
CA GLY A 309 -0.71 -29.71 8.99
C GLY A 309 0.00 -30.67 8.03
N LYS A 310 0.11 -30.37 6.72
CA LYS A 310 0.69 -31.27 5.70
C LYS A 310 1.43 -30.58 4.54
N LEU A 311 1.75 -29.29 4.67
CA LEU A 311 2.37 -28.56 3.57
C LEU A 311 3.90 -28.68 3.62
N GLU A 312 4.44 -29.58 2.80
CA GLU A 312 5.86 -29.60 2.46
C GLU A 312 6.20 -28.39 1.57
N PRO A 313 7.27 -27.63 1.87
CA PRO A 313 7.71 -26.53 1.01
C PRO A 313 7.92 -27.05 -0.40
N LYS A 314 7.23 -26.45 -1.38
CA LYS A 314 7.52 -26.76 -2.78
C LYS A 314 8.82 -26.03 -3.15
N PRO A 315 9.83 -26.69 -3.73
CA PRO A 315 10.99 -25.99 -4.27
C PRO A 315 10.52 -24.84 -5.17
N GLN A 316 11.15 -23.67 -5.12
CA GLN A 316 10.75 -22.52 -5.95
C GLN A 316 10.67 -22.89 -7.45
N ASP A 317 11.47 -23.87 -7.88
CA ASP A 317 11.48 -24.41 -9.24
C ASP A 317 10.43 -25.51 -9.52
N ARG A 318 9.68 -25.97 -8.52
CA ARG A 318 8.63 -27.02 -8.65
C ARG A 318 7.26 -26.60 -8.14
N ALA A 319 7.13 -25.43 -7.50
CA ALA A 319 5.86 -24.78 -7.19
C ALA A 319 5.19 -24.15 -8.43
N ILE A 320 5.42 -24.73 -9.60
CA ILE A 320 5.03 -24.20 -10.90
C ILE A 320 3.55 -24.54 -11.12
N VAL A 321 2.66 -23.60 -10.80
CA VAL A 321 1.61 -23.32 -11.79
C VAL A 321 2.39 -22.87 -13.03
N PRO A 322 2.21 -23.46 -14.23
CA PRO A 322 2.83 -22.94 -15.44
C PRO A 322 2.40 -21.48 -15.57
N GLY A 323 3.28 -20.58 -15.13
CA GLY A 323 3.01 -19.15 -15.20
C GLY A 323 2.81 -18.83 -16.66
N ARG A 324 1.87 -17.93 -16.96
CA ARG A 324 1.87 -17.37 -18.30
C ARG A 324 3.22 -16.70 -18.50
N GLU A 325 3.75 -16.78 -19.71
CA GLU A 325 4.94 -16.00 -20.03
C GLU A 325 4.64 -14.52 -19.74
N VAL A 326 5.57 -13.83 -19.09
CA VAL A 326 5.42 -12.41 -18.72
C VAL A 326 4.97 -11.55 -19.91
N PRO A 327 5.47 -11.75 -21.15
CA PRO A 327 4.93 -11.10 -22.36
C PRO A 327 3.41 -11.22 -22.54
N ALA A 328 2.82 -12.38 -22.27
CA ALA A 328 1.38 -12.59 -22.39
C ALA A 328 0.59 -11.85 -21.29
N LEU A 329 1.14 -11.75 -20.08
CA LEU A 329 0.55 -10.94 -18.99
C LEU A 329 0.56 -9.45 -19.35
N VAL A 330 1.67 -8.96 -19.90
CA VAL A 330 1.81 -7.57 -20.37
C VAL A 330 0.88 -7.32 -21.56
N GLU A 331 0.72 -8.27 -22.50
CA GLU A 331 -0.21 -8.12 -23.61
C GLU A 331 -1.67 -8.02 -23.14
N TRP A 332 -2.05 -8.81 -22.14
CA TRP A 332 -3.37 -8.70 -21.54
C TRP A 332 -3.55 -7.35 -20.85
N ALA A 333 -2.55 -6.90 -20.07
CA ALA A 333 -2.57 -5.61 -19.39
C ALA A 333 -2.73 -4.46 -20.38
N ASP A 334 -2.03 -4.52 -21.53
CA ASP A 334 -2.18 -3.59 -22.63
C ASP A 334 -3.63 -3.47 -23.10
N LYS A 335 -4.23 -4.60 -23.51
CA LYS A 335 -5.61 -4.61 -24.00
C LYS A 335 -6.56 -4.08 -22.94
N HIS A 336 -6.36 -4.49 -21.68
CA HIS A 336 -7.21 -4.09 -20.56
C HIS A 336 -7.13 -2.59 -20.23
N VAL A 337 -5.92 -2.02 -20.26
CA VAL A 337 -5.70 -0.61 -19.88
C VAL A 337 -6.08 0.33 -21.03
N PHE A 338 -5.65 0.02 -22.25
CA PHE A 338 -5.88 0.87 -23.43
C PHE A 338 -7.32 0.81 -23.99
N GLU A 339 -8.14 -0.13 -23.52
CA GLU A 339 -9.58 -0.12 -23.76
C GLU A 339 -10.23 1.14 -23.14
N ARG A 340 -9.72 1.61 -22.00
CA ARG A 340 -10.36 2.69 -21.20
C ARG A 340 -9.59 4.00 -21.20
N LYS A 341 -8.32 3.97 -21.60
CA LYS A 341 -7.41 5.12 -21.54
C LYS A 341 -6.55 5.17 -22.78
N SER A 342 -6.42 6.35 -23.39
CA SER A 342 -5.55 6.49 -24.56
C SER A 342 -4.07 6.66 -24.21
N VAL A 343 -3.79 7.24 -23.04
CA VAL A 343 -2.43 7.54 -22.56
C VAL A 343 -2.33 7.18 -21.09
N VAL A 344 -1.31 6.41 -20.73
CA VAL A 344 -1.13 5.86 -19.37
C VAL A 344 0.32 5.95 -18.90
N ALA A 345 0.56 5.85 -17.60
CA ALA A 345 1.91 5.70 -17.07
C ALA A 345 2.34 4.22 -17.03
N ASP A 346 3.65 3.96 -17.06
CA ASP A 346 4.21 2.59 -17.03
C ASP A 346 3.67 1.74 -15.86
N TYR A 347 3.56 2.35 -14.67
CA TYR A 347 3.11 1.67 -13.46
C TYR A 347 1.67 1.15 -13.55
N GLU A 348 0.85 1.69 -14.45
CA GLU A 348 -0.51 1.18 -14.66
C GLU A 348 -0.48 -0.18 -15.36
N LEU A 349 0.38 -0.34 -16.37
CA LEU A 349 0.62 -1.61 -17.05
C LEU A 349 1.27 -2.63 -16.12
N TRP A 350 2.29 -2.21 -15.35
CA TRP A 350 2.93 -3.07 -14.36
C TRP A 350 1.93 -3.57 -13.31
N SER A 351 1.08 -2.67 -12.81
CA SER A 351 0.03 -2.99 -11.84
C SER A 351 -0.93 -4.05 -12.34
N GLU A 352 -1.45 -3.90 -13.57
CA GLU A 352 -2.42 -4.84 -14.13
C GLU A 352 -1.78 -6.19 -14.49
N ALA A 353 -0.55 -6.19 -15.01
CA ALA A 353 0.19 -7.43 -15.27
C ALA A 353 0.46 -8.22 -13.98
N LEU A 354 0.88 -7.54 -12.90
CA LEU A 354 1.06 -8.16 -11.57
C LEU A 354 -0.26 -8.68 -10.99
N ALA A 355 -1.35 -7.92 -11.13
CA ALA A 355 -2.66 -8.37 -10.67
C ALA A 355 -3.14 -9.61 -11.43
N ARG A 356 -2.86 -9.67 -12.73
CA ARG A 356 -3.27 -10.76 -13.61
C ARG A 356 -2.49 -12.05 -13.39
N GLY A 357 -1.19 -11.94 -13.13
CA GLY A 357 -0.26 -13.03 -12.85
C GLY A 357 0.01 -13.27 -11.37
N ARG A 358 -0.87 -12.78 -10.48
CA ARG A 358 -0.66 -12.82 -9.03
C ARG A 358 -0.40 -14.24 -8.53
N GLY A 359 0.77 -14.44 -7.92
CA GLY A 359 1.20 -15.72 -7.36
C GLY A 359 1.87 -16.66 -8.35
N GLU A 360 1.96 -16.28 -9.63
CA GLU A 360 2.78 -16.99 -10.62
C GLU A 360 4.28 -16.68 -10.39
N ASN A 361 5.17 -17.60 -10.77
CA ASN A 361 6.59 -17.49 -10.47
C ASN A 361 7.33 -16.56 -11.44
N PHE A 362 7.26 -15.25 -11.21
CA PHE A 362 8.07 -14.26 -11.92
C PHE A 362 8.36 -13.03 -11.04
N GLU A 363 9.46 -12.36 -11.33
CA GLU A 363 9.89 -11.14 -10.63
C GLU A 363 9.23 -9.88 -11.18
N VAL A 364 8.97 -8.90 -10.30
CA VAL A 364 8.44 -7.57 -10.66
C VAL A 364 9.31 -6.90 -11.73
N GLU A 365 10.63 -6.99 -11.60
CA GLU A 365 11.60 -6.47 -12.56
C GLU A 365 11.39 -7.02 -13.97
N THR A 366 10.99 -8.29 -14.12
CA THR A 366 10.75 -8.91 -15.43
C THR A 366 9.57 -8.26 -16.14
N VAL A 367 8.49 -7.95 -15.41
CA VAL A 367 7.33 -7.21 -15.95
C VAL A 367 7.75 -5.82 -16.40
N LYS A 368 8.56 -5.13 -15.59
CA LYS A 368 9.03 -3.77 -15.88
C LYS A 368 9.90 -3.74 -17.13
N GLN A 369 10.83 -4.69 -17.25
CA GLN A 369 11.69 -4.85 -18.43
C GLN A 369 10.87 -5.16 -19.68
N THR A 370 9.91 -6.07 -19.59
CA THR A 370 9.02 -6.43 -20.71
C THR A 370 8.22 -5.22 -21.21
N VAL A 371 7.72 -4.37 -20.32
CA VAL A 371 7.04 -3.11 -20.71
C VAL A 371 8.02 -2.09 -21.30
N ALA A 372 9.25 -2.02 -20.80
CA ALA A 372 10.27 -1.10 -21.30
C ALA A 372 10.71 -1.43 -22.74
N GLU A 373 10.87 -2.73 -23.05
CA GLU A 373 11.33 -3.23 -24.35
C GLU A 373 10.22 -3.27 -25.41
N ARG A 374 8.96 -3.17 -24.99
CA ARG A 374 7.81 -3.18 -25.89
C ARG A 374 7.68 -1.85 -26.64
N GLY A 375 7.26 -1.92 -27.90
CA GLY A 375 7.21 -0.80 -28.86
C GLY A 375 6.13 0.26 -28.60
N TYR A 376 5.99 0.76 -27.38
CA TYR A 376 5.11 1.87 -27.05
C TYR A 376 5.65 3.20 -27.59
N ILE A 377 4.74 4.11 -27.91
CA ILE A 377 5.07 5.51 -28.16
C ILE A 377 5.16 6.21 -26.80
N ARG A 378 6.34 6.77 -26.50
CA ARG A 378 6.62 7.43 -25.22
C ARG A 378 6.69 8.93 -25.39
N ASP A 379 5.92 9.65 -24.58
CA ASP A 379 6.04 11.10 -24.48
C ASP A 379 7.33 11.48 -23.74
N ARG A 380 8.17 12.32 -24.37
CA ARG A 380 9.50 12.65 -23.84
C ARG A 380 9.47 13.48 -22.57
N GLU A 381 8.42 14.27 -22.37
CA GLU A 381 8.32 15.19 -21.23
C GLU A 381 7.70 14.51 -20.01
N THR A 382 6.63 13.75 -20.22
CA THR A 382 5.84 13.13 -19.15
C THR A 382 6.18 11.67 -18.90
N GLY A 383 6.88 11.01 -19.83
CA GLY A 383 7.19 9.58 -19.78
C GLY A 383 5.97 8.67 -19.99
N LYS A 384 4.80 9.23 -20.30
CA LYS A 384 3.58 8.44 -20.51
C LYS A 384 3.61 7.70 -21.84
N LEU A 385 2.81 6.64 -21.90
CA LEU A 385 2.74 5.68 -22.99
C LEU A 385 1.42 5.72 -23.73
N THR A 386 1.49 5.49 -25.03
CA THR A 386 0.36 5.05 -25.86
C THR A 386 0.81 3.96 -26.84
N THR A 387 -0.15 3.27 -27.45
CA THR A 387 0.12 2.30 -28.52
C THR A 387 -0.10 2.95 -29.89
N LEU A 388 0.56 2.41 -30.92
CA LEU A 388 0.34 2.86 -32.30
C LEU A 388 -1.12 2.66 -32.75
N GLU A 389 -1.77 1.59 -32.27
CA GLU A 389 -3.18 1.32 -32.54
C GLU A 389 -4.10 2.39 -31.95
N VAL A 390 -3.89 2.78 -30.68
CA VAL A 390 -4.64 3.85 -30.05
C VAL A 390 -4.44 5.17 -30.77
N LEU A 391 -3.19 5.52 -31.11
CA LEU A 391 -2.89 6.73 -31.86
C LEU A 391 -3.60 6.76 -33.23
N ARG A 392 -3.58 5.64 -33.97
CA ARG A 392 -4.30 5.51 -35.25
C ARG A 392 -5.81 5.69 -35.07
N ARG A 393 -6.38 5.10 -34.02
CA ARG A 393 -7.81 5.25 -33.70
C ARG A 393 -8.16 6.70 -33.38
N GLU A 394 -7.34 7.39 -32.60
CA GLU A 394 -7.56 8.81 -32.28
C GLU A 394 -7.41 9.69 -33.51
N LEU A 395 -6.38 9.47 -34.34
CA LEU A 395 -6.19 10.22 -35.59
C LEU A 395 -7.38 10.04 -36.53
N PHE A 396 -7.86 8.80 -36.70
CA PHE A 396 -9.05 8.51 -37.49
C PHE A 396 -10.29 9.27 -36.99
N LEU A 397 -10.52 9.29 -35.67
CA LEU A 397 -11.65 10.05 -35.10
C LEU A 397 -11.52 11.54 -35.37
N VAL A 398 -10.32 12.11 -35.22
CA VAL A 398 -10.06 13.53 -35.50
C VAL A 398 -10.29 13.86 -36.97
N GLU A 399 -9.77 13.04 -37.88
CA GLU A 399 -9.96 13.18 -39.33
C GLU A 399 -11.44 13.06 -39.71
N ALA A 400 -12.15 12.08 -39.15
CA ALA A 400 -13.59 11.90 -39.39
C ALA A 400 -14.41 13.10 -38.91
N VAL A 401 -14.11 13.64 -37.72
CA VAL A 401 -14.76 14.85 -37.20
C VAL A 401 -14.46 16.06 -38.10
N ASN A 402 -13.20 16.23 -38.50
CA ASN A 402 -12.80 17.35 -39.38
C ASN A 402 -13.44 17.25 -40.76
N ALA A 403 -13.53 16.05 -41.35
CA ALA A 403 -14.19 15.81 -42.63
C ALA A 403 -15.72 16.00 -42.56
N GLY A 404 -16.32 15.83 -41.38
CA GLY A 404 -17.75 16.08 -41.13
C GLY A 404 -18.10 17.55 -40.88
N ARG A 405 -17.14 18.39 -40.46
CA ARG A 405 -17.37 19.83 -40.27
C ARG A 405 -17.78 20.46 -41.60
N ARG A 406 -18.92 21.17 -41.61
CA ARG A 406 -19.51 21.85 -42.77
C ARG A 406 -20.08 20.95 -43.89
N LYS A 407 -20.18 19.63 -43.69
CA LYS A 407 -20.85 18.73 -44.65
C LYS A 407 -22.38 18.71 -44.52
N TYR A 408 -22.92 19.08 -43.37
CA TYR A 408 -24.36 19.14 -43.12
C TYR A 408 -24.72 20.53 -42.60
N THR A 409 -24.85 21.51 -43.50
CA THR A 409 -25.59 22.75 -43.21
C THR A 409 -27.07 22.39 -43.15
N GLY A 410 -27.73 22.70 -42.04
CA GLY A 410 -29.15 22.38 -41.80
C GLY A 410 -30.02 22.80 -42.99
N ARG A 411 -30.90 21.89 -43.39
CA ARG A 411 -32.04 22.18 -44.27
C ARG A 411 -33.12 22.91 -43.49
#